data_AF-A0A920PP01-F1
#
_entry.id   AF-A0A920PP01-F1
#
_cell.length_a   1.000
_cell.length_b   1.000
_cell.length_c   1.000
_cell.angle_alpha   90.00
_cell.angle_beta   90.00
_cell.angle_gamma   90.00
#
_symmetry.space_group_name_H-M   'P 1'
#
loop_
_entity.id
_entity.type
_entity.pdbx_description
1 polymer ?
#
loop_
_entity_poly.entity_id
_entity_poly.type
_entity_poly.pdbx_seq_one_letter_code
_entity_poly.pdbx_strand_id
1 'polypeptide(L)'
;MHERGVAHCDLRGMNNVLLDEQGQPCIVDFVACFFDGPDWNLLWRAVFRRFCRADRKALIKLKYQVAPDLLSEKEKMNLGHSSRVDRCARQVGILLRRLSRLLLTR
;
A
#
# COMPACT_ATOMS: atom_id res chain seq x y z
N MET A 1 11.33 0.66 0.24
CA MET A 1 10.39 1.64 -0.37
C MET A 1 9.81 2.60 0.67
N HIS A 2 9.07 2.13 1.69
CA HIS A 2 8.48 3.04 2.71
C HIS A 2 9.51 3.89 3.46
N GLU A 3 10.71 3.37 3.73
CA GLU A 3 11.81 4.14 4.34
C GLU A 3 12.36 5.25 3.45
N ARG A 4 12.16 5.15 2.13
CA ARG A 4 12.53 6.18 1.15
C ARG A 4 11.36 7.15 0.88
N GLY A 5 10.35 7.17 1.75
CA GLY A 5 9.21 8.09 1.60
C GLY A 5 8.18 7.70 0.54
N VAL A 6 8.20 6.46 0.02
CA VAL A 6 7.27 6.04 -1.04
C VAL A 6 6.34 4.94 -0.53
N ALA A 7 5.03 5.11 -0.69
CA ALA A 7 4.00 4.08 -0.54
C ALA A 7 3.41 3.71 -1.90
N HIS A 8 3.33 2.42 -2.22
CA HIS A 8 2.93 1.95 -3.56
C HIS A 8 1.42 2.08 -3.78
N CYS A 9 0.64 1.86 -2.73
CA CYS A 9 -0.82 1.92 -2.69
C CYS A 9 -1.56 0.86 -3.53
N ASP A 10 -0.86 0.14 -4.43
CA ASP A 10 -1.44 -0.93 -5.26
C ASP A 10 -0.59 -2.22 -5.33
N LEU A 11 -0.29 -2.80 -4.17
CA LEU A 11 0.42 -4.11 -4.07
C LEU A 11 -0.53 -5.31 -3.98
N ARG A 12 -1.75 -5.18 -4.51
CA ARG A 12 -2.79 -6.20 -4.34
C ARG A 12 -2.74 -7.33 -5.36
N GLY A 13 -2.12 -7.12 -6.50
CA GLY A 13 -2.01 -8.12 -7.56
C GLY A 13 -0.56 -8.49 -7.81
N MET A 14 -0.31 -9.77 -8.09
CA MET A 14 0.96 -10.26 -8.64
C MET A 14 1.34 -9.55 -9.95
N ASN A 15 0.38 -8.97 -10.66
CA ASN A 15 0.62 -8.22 -11.90
C ASN A 15 1.58 -7.03 -11.73
N ASN A 16 1.72 -6.51 -10.51
CA ASN A 16 2.63 -5.42 -10.18
C ASN A 16 3.95 -5.91 -9.56
N VAL A 17 4.19 -7.23 -9.55
CA VAL A 17 5.40 -7.88 -9.05
C VAL A 17 5.94 -8.79 -10.14
N LEU A 18 7.04 -8.37 -10.75
CA LEU A 18 7.78 -9.16 -11.73
C LEU A 18 8.97 -9.84 -11.04
N LEU A 19 9.51 -10.88 -11.66
CA LEU A 19 10.80 -11.43 -11.29
C LEU A 19 11.82 -10.97 -12.32
N ASP A 20 13.01 -10.58 -11.88
CA ASP A 20 14.14 -10.38 -12.79
C ASP A 20 14.70 -11.73 -13.27
N GLU A 21 15.70 -11.68 -14.15
CA GLU A 21 16.36 -12.87 -14.70
C GLU A 21 17.05 -13.73 -13.62
N GLN A 22 17.32 -13.16 -12.44
CA GLN A 22 17.91 -13.81 -11.28
C GLN A 22 16.84 -14.28 -10.27
N GLY A 23 15.55 -14.17 -10.61
CA GLY A 23 14.43 -14.57 -9.78
C GLY A 23 14.16 -13.65 -8.59
N GLN A 24 14.70 -12.42 -8.57
CA GLN A 24 14.44 -11.44 -7.53
C GLN A 24 13.14 -10.66 -7.81
N PRO A 25 12.30 -10.42 -6.79
CA PRO A 25 11.05 -9.70 -6.96
C PRO A 25 11.28 -8.20 -7.21
N CYS A 26 10.81 -7.74 -8.35
CA CYS A 26 10.77 -6.34 -8.76
C CYS A 26 9.33 -5.82 -8.72
N ILE A 27 9.12 -4.68 -8.07
CA ILE A 27 7.82 -4.02 -8.05
C ILE A 27 7.74 -3.07 -9.25
N VAL A 28 6.63 -3.15 -10.00
CA VAL A 28 6.36 -2.31 -11.17
C VAL A 28 5.05 -1.55 -11.00
N ASP A 29 4.84 -0.54 -11.83
CA ASP A 29 3.69 0.38 -11.81
C ASP A 29 3.55 1.25 -10.55
N PHE A 30 4.34 2.32 -10.53
CA PHE A 30 4.29 3.35 -9.49
C PHE A 30 3.26 4.46 -9.77
N VAL A 31 2.36 4.31 -10.75
CA VAL A 31 1.35 5.35 -11.06
C VAL A 31 0.42 5.60 -9.86
N ALA A 32 0.19 4.56 -9.05
CA ALA A 32 -0.61 4.64 -7.84
C ALA A 32 0.13 5.24 -6.62
N CYS A 33 1.44 5.52 -6.72
CA CYS A 33 2.25 5.79 -5.54
C CYS A 33 1.88 7.10 -4.82
N PHE A 34 2.20 7.13 -3.53
CA PHE A 34 2.01 8.25 -2.63
C PHE A 34 3.33 8.55 -1.92
N PHE A 35 3.79 9.79 -2.03
CA PHE A 35 5.04 10.25 -1.44
C PHE A 35 4.80 10.82 -0.05
N ASP A 36 5.80 10.70 0.81
CA ASP A 36 5.87 11.49 2.02
C ASP A 36 5.95 12.98 1.66
N GLY A 37 5.58 13.79 2.64
CA GLY A 37 5.57 15.23 2.51
C GLY A 37 6.44 15.86 3.59
N PRO A 38 6.49 17.18 3.65
CA PRO A 38 7.35 17.91 4.57
C PRO A 38 7.16 17.45 6.03
N ASP A 39 8.25 17.37 6.78
CA ASP A 39 8.25 16.81 8.15
C ASP A 39 7.33 17.54 9.13
N TRP A 40 7.08 18.83 8.88
CA TRP A 40 6.20 19.68 9.67
C TRP A 40 4.71 19.35 9.49
N ASN A 41 4.33 18.66 8.41
CA ASN A 41 2.94 18.32 8.14
C ASN A 41 2.57 16.96 8.76
N LEU A 42 2.27 16.99 10.07
CA LEU A 42 1.93 15.79 10.85
C LEU A 42 0.71 15.03 10.31
N LEU A 43 -0.29 15.74 9.74
CA LEU A 43 -1.46 15.12 9.12
C LEU A 43 -1.06 14.34 7.86
N TRP A 44 -0.22 14.93 7.01
CA TRP A 44 0.28 14.26 5.81
C TRP A 44 1.11 13.03 6.15
N ARG A 45 1.96 13.11 7.19
CA ARG A 45 2.71 11.95 7.70
C ARG A 45 1.79 10.87 8.26
N ALA A 46 0.68 11.24 8.90
CA ALA A 46 -0.31 10.26 9.37
C ALA A 46 -1.00 9.53 8.20
N VAL A 47 -1.36 10.27 7.15
CA VAL A 47 -1.91 9.71 5.90
C VAL A 47 -0.90 8.78 5.22
N PHE A 48 0.36 9.21 5.07
CA PHE A 48 1.44 8.38 4.54
C PHE A 48 1.60 7.07 5.33
N ARG A 49 1.69 7.14 6.66
CA ARG A 49 1.74 5.94 7.52
C ARG A 49 0.54 5.02 7.31
N ARG A 50 -0.65 5.58 7.05
CA ARG A 50 -1.85 4.79 6.77
C ARG A 50 -1.76 4.04 5.45
N PHE A 51 -1.18 4.66 4.41
CA PHE A 51 -0.89 4.01 3.14
C PHE A 51 0.19 2.93 3.28
N CYS A 52 1.27 3.17 4.01
CA CYS A 52 2.28 2.14 4.29
C CYS A 52 1.70 0.92 5.00
N ARG A 53 0.76 1.13 5.94
CA ARG A 53 0.02 0.04 6.58
C ARG A 53 -0.88 -0.71 5.61
N ALA A 54 -1.51 -0.02 4.66
CA ALA A 54 -2.36 -0.64 3.65
C ALA A 54 -1.55 -1.53 2.69
N ASP A 55 -0.37 -1.07 2.27
CA ASP A 55 0.57 -1.84 1.45
C ASP A 55 0.98 -3.15 2.15
N ARG A 56 1.37 -3.09 3.43
CA ARG A 56 1.75 -4.28 4.20
C ARG A 56 0.61 -5.29 4.27
N LYS A 57 -0.62 -4.83 4.48
CA LYS A 57 -1.80 -5.70 4.47
C LYS A 57 -2.06 -6.32 3.10
N ALA A 58 -1.87 -5.55 2.02
CA ALA A 58 -2.01 -6.06 0.66
C ALA A 58 -0.98 -7.17 0.39
N LEU A 59 0.28 -6.97 0.82
CA LEU A 59 1.33 -7.97 0.70
C LEU A 59 1.00 -9.25 1.48
N ILE A 60 0.50 -9.15 2.72
CA ILE A 60 0.10 -10.33 3.51
C ILE A 60 -1.06 -11.08 2.83
N LYS A 61 -2.03 -10.36 2.24
CA LYS A 61 -3.11 -10.97 1.46
C LYS A 61 -2.59 -11.68 0.22
N LEU A 62 -1.62 -11.09 -0.48
CA LEU A 62 -0.98 -11.72 -1.63
C LEU A 62 -0.22 -12.99 -1.22
N LYS A 63 0.54 -12.94 -0.12
CA LYS A 63 1.20 -14.12 0.45
C LYS A 63 0.19 -15.23 0.78
N TYR A 64 -0.97 -14.89 1.35
CA TYR A 64 -2.03 -15.86 1.61
C TYR A 64 -2.57 -16.54 0.35
N GLN A 65 -2.67 -15.80 -0.76
CA GLN A 65 -3.17 -16.34 -2.02
C GLN A 65 -2.15 -17.23 -2.73
N VAL A 66 -0.86 -16.88 -2.68
CA VAL A 66 0.19 -17.51 -3.49
C VAL A 66 0.95 -18.59 -2.73
N ALA A 67 1.16 -18.41 -1.42
CA ALA A 67 1.93 -19.32 -0.58
C ALA A 67 1.40 -19.31 0.86
N PRO A 68 0.20 -19.89 1.10
CA PRO A 68 -0.42 -19.90 2.43
C PRO A 68 0.43 -20.62 3.49
N ASP A 69 1.29 -21.55 3.05
CA ASP A 69 2.17 -22.34 3.92
C ASP A 69 3.35 -21.54 4.48
N LEU A 70 3.72 -20.43 3.83
CA LEU A 70 4.80 -19.53 4.29
C LEU A 70 4.30 -18.43 5.23
N LEU A 71 3.01 -18.38 5.55
CA LEU A 71 2.46 -17.40 6.48
C LEU A 71 2.68 -17.82 7.93
N SER A 72 3.23 -16.90 8.72
CA SER A 72 3.30 -17.07 10.16
C SER A 72 1.89 -17.05 10.77
N GLU A 73 1.65 -17.84 11.81
CA GLU A 73 0.36 -17.89 12.53
C GLU A 73 -0.10 -16.48 13.00
N LYS A 74 0.84 -15.60 13.34
CA LYS A 74 0.57 -14.20 13.70
C LYS A 74 0.01 -13.37 12.53
N GLU A 75 0.39 -13.68 11.30
CA GLU A 75 -0.12 -13.02 10.10
C GLU A 75 -1.52 -13.55 9.73
N LYS A 76 -1.76 -14.86 9.91
CA LYS A 76 -3.08 -15.50 9.71
C LYS A 76 -4.15 -14.92 10.65
N MET A 77 -3.84 -14.70 11.93
CA MET A 77 -4.77 -14.07 12.88
C MET A 77 -5.14 -12.63 12.50
N ASN A 78 -4.19 -11.86 11.93
CA ASN A 78 -4.41 -10.47 11.53
C ASN A 78 -5.23 -10.32 10.24
N LEU A 79 -5.29 -11.36 9.40
CA LEU A 79 -6.09 -11.37 8.18
C LEU A 79 -7.60 -11.41 8.47
N GLY A 80 -8.03 -12.13 9.50
CA GLY A 80 -9.45 -12.29 9.88
C GLY A 80 -10.17 -10.99 10.25
N HIS A 81 -9.44 -9.98 10.76
CA HIS A 81 -10.03 -8.72 11.24
C HIS A 81 -10.07 -7.58 10.19
N SER A 82 -9.53 -7.76 8.97
CA SER A 82 -9.25 -6.64 8.04
C SER A 82 -10.36 -6.26 7.03
N SER A 83 -11.57 -6.83 7.09
CA SER A 83 -12.53 -6.72 5.97
C SER A 83 -13.15 -5.32 5.76
N ARG A 84 -13.42 -4.55 6.84
CA ARG A 84 -14.19 -3.29 6.75
C ARG A 84 -13.33 -2.03 6.70
N VAL A 85 -12.26 -1.97 7.50
CA VAL A 85 -11.42 -0.76 7.62
C VAL A 85 -10.60 -0.49 6.35
N ASP A 86 -10.24 -1.55 5.61
CA ASP A 86 -9.51 -1.43 4.34
C ASP A 86 -10.39 -0.84 3.22
N ARG A 87 -11.73 -0.96 3.33
CA ARG A 87 -12.68 -0.42 2.35
C ARG A 87 -12.86 1.10 2.52
N CYS A 88 -12.92 1.59 3.77
CA CYS A 88 -12.93 3.03 4.04
C CYS A 88 -11.62 3.71 3.63
N ALA A 89 -10.47 3.08 3.89
CA ALA A 89 -9.18 3.65 3.48
C ALA A 89 -9.07 3.85 1.96
N ARG A 90 -9.67 2.95 1.17
CA ARG A 90 -9.75 3.09 -0.30
C ARG A 90 -10.58 4.31 -0.72
N GLN A 91 -11.74 4.53 -0.10
CA GLN A 91 -12.56 5.70 -0.43
C GLN A 91 -11.86 7.00 -0.05
N VAL A 92 -11.17 7.04 1.09
CA VAL A 92 -10.38 8.20 1.51
C VAL A 92 -9.24 8.49 0.53
N GLY A 93 -8.53 7.46 0.05
CA GLY A 93 -7.46 7.65 -0.95
C GLY A 93 -7.95 8.18 -2.31
N ILE A 94 -9.12 7.72 -2.77
CA ILE A 94 -9.76 8.24 -3.98
C ILE A 94 -10.20 9.69 -3.78
N LEU A 95 -10.76 10.01 -2.61
CA LEU A 95 -11.21 11.35 -2.27
C LEU A 95 -10.04 12.33 -2.18
N LEU A 96 -8.95 11.94 -1.54
CA LEU A 96 -7.72 12.74 -1.46
C LEU A 96 -7.09 12.95 -2.85
N ARG A 97 -7.08 11.95 -3.74
CA ARG A 97 -6.62 12.09 -5.14
C ARG A 97 -7.50 13.01 -5.99
N ARG A 98 -8.78 13.16 -5.65
CA ARG A 98 -9.68 14.13 -6.32
C ARG A 98 -9.44 15.54 -5.78
N LEU A 99 -9.32 15.66 -4.46
CA LEU A 99 -9.08 16.93 -3.78
C LEU A 99 -7.70 17.52 -4.13
N SER A 100 -6.65 16.70 -4.21
CA SER A 100 -5.32 17.16 -4.60
C SER A 100 -5.28 17.71 -6.02
N ARG A 101 -5.96 17.05 -6.97
CA ARG A 101 -6.11 17.58 -8.34
C ARG A 101 -6.91 18.87 -8.37
N LEU A 102 -8.01 18.97 -7.62
CA LEU A 102 -8.81 20.19 -7.58
C LEU A 102 -8.07 21.38 -6.95
N LEU A 103 -7.19 21.14 -5.97
CA LEU A 103 -6.42 22.19 -5.29
C LEU A 103 -5.17 22.64 -6.05
N LEU A 104 -4.55 21.77 -6.85
CA LEU A 104 -3.32 22.07 -7.60
C LEU A 104 -3.55 22.52 -9.06
N THR A 105 -4.81 22.63 -9.49
CA THR A 105 -5.16 23.11 -10.85
C THR A 105 -5.77 24.52 -10.83
N ARG A 106 -5.23 25.42 -10.00
CA ARG A 106 -5.49 26.86 -10.08
C ARG A 106 -4.21 27.62 -10.30
#